data_AF-A0A529NYA2-F1
#
_entry.id   AF-A0A529NYA2-F1
#
_cell.length_a   1.000
_cell.length_b   1.000
_cell.length_c   1.000
_cell.angle_alpha   90.00
_cell.angle_beta   90.00
_cell.angle_gamma   90.00
#
_symmetry.space_group_name_H-M   'P 1'
#
loop_
_entity.id
_entity.type
_entity.pdbx_description
1 polymer ?
#
loop_
_entity_poly.entity_id
_entity_poly.type
_entity_poly.pdbx_seq_one_letter_code
_entity_poly.pdbx_strand_id
1 'polypeptide(L)'
;SGDSALTGISSVRAADLIIAAQRDTGGDPSADVDTLVYDAGRPVLVVPHEGPLITTFKRVLLAWNGSKEAARAAFDALPFISEAEKTDILIIDPPETLDEAPEAAGAEIAAALSRHGATVSVSVQRSNGGSVDDLIQTRIAETGADLLVLGAYSHSWLRQLLFGGVTRTVLRTAPVAAFLSR
;
A
#
# COMPACT_ATOMS: atom_id res chain seq x y z
N SER A 1 -8.32 -19.24 24.33
CA SER A 1 -7.42 -20.16 23.61
C SER A 1 -7.17 -19.52 22.24
N GLY A 2 -6.23 -18.63 22.00
CA GLY A 2 -4.94 -18.38 22.65
C GLY A 2 -3.74 -18.58 21.71
N ASP A 3 -3.96 -18.88 20.41
CA ASP A 3 -2.92 -19.50 19.58
C ASP A 3 -2.90 -19.08 18.08
N SER A 4 -3.48 -17.94 17.69
CA SER A 4 -3.82 -17.74 16.25
C SER A 4 -2.94 -16.76 15.46
N ALA A 5 -1.79 -16.30 15.97
CA ALA A 5 -0.95 -15.35 15.22
C ALA A 5 0.55 -15.70 15.24
N LEU A 6 1.12 -15.87 16.43
CA LEU A 6 2.56 -16.04 16.59
C LEU A 6 3.03 -17.46 16.19
N THR A 7 2.17 -18.47 16.37
CA THR A 7 2.42 -19.87 16.01
C THR A 7 2.35 -20.11 14.49
N GLY A 8 1.82 -19.14 13.73
CA GLY A 8 1.73 -19.18 12.26
C GLY A 8 2.84 -18.40 11.52
N ILE A 9 3.68 -17.62 12.21
CA ILE A 9 4.69 -16.77 11.54
C ILE A 9 5.71 -17.59 10.75
N SER A 10 6.10 -18.77 11.23
CA SER A 10 6.97 -19.69 10.47
C SER A 10 6.28 -20.21 9.21
N SER A 11 4.99 -20.54 9.29
CA SER A 11 4.21 -21.05 8.16
C SER A 11 3.95 -19.99 7.10
N VAL A 12 3.67 -18.73 7.49
CA VAL A 12 3.43 -17.65 6.52
C VAL A 12 4.68 -17.29 5.73
N ARG A 13 5.90 -17.51 6.25
CA ARG A 13 7.14 -17.32 5.49
C ARG A 13 7.26 -18.21 4.25
N ALA A 14 6.51 -19.32 4.22
CA ALA A 14 6.44 -20.23 3.08
C ALA A 14 5.28 -19.92 2.11
N ALA A 15 4.51 -18.85 2.35
CA ALA A 15 3.45 -18.40 1.46
C ALA A 15 3.92 -17.25 0.55
N ASP A 16 3.31 -17.08 -0.61
CA ASP A 16 3.61 -15.95 -1.49
C ASP A 16 2.84 -14.67 -1.10
N LEU A 17 1.69 -14.83 -0.44
CA LEU A 17 0.79 -13.75 -0.01
C LEU A 17 0.06 -14.14 1.27
N ILE A 18 -0.07 -13.19 2.19
CA ILE A 18 -0.91 -13.30 3.38
C ILE A 18 -2.18 -12.50 3.15
N ILE A 19 -3.35 -13.11 3.38
CA ILE A 19 -4.63 -12.41 3.31
C ILE A 19 -5.16 -12.22 4.73
N ALA A 20 -5.42 -10.99 5.12
CA ALA A 20 -5.97 -10.62 6.42
C ALA A 20 -7.26 -9.81 6.25
N ALA A 21 -8.23 -10.02 7.14
CA ALA A 21 -9.40 -9.15 7.18
C ALA A 21 -9.08 -7.86 7.94
N GLN A 22 -9.59 -6.74 7.44
CA GLN A 22 -9.64 -5.48 8.18
C GLN A 22 -10.47 -5.71 9.45
N ARG A 23 -9.99 -5.17 10.58
CA ARG A 23 -10.61 -5.40 11.89
C ARG A 23 -11.56 -4.27 12.25
N ASP A 24 -12.74 -4.65 12.74
CA ASP A 24 -13.65 -3.74 13.42
C ASP A 24 -13.05 -3.21 14.73
N THR A 25 -13.51 -2.02 15.10
CA THR A 25 -13.16 -1.34 16.35
C THR A 25 -13.80 -2.06 17.55
N GLY A 26 -13.28 -3.24 17.93
CA GLY A 26 -13.76 -3.97 19.12
C GLY A 26 -13.40 -5.46 19.21
N GLY A 27 -12.69 -6.04 18.23
CA GLY A 27 -12.40 -7.49 18.19
C GLY A 27 -11.13 -7.97 18.93
N ASP A 28 -11.06 -9.29 19.15
CA ASP A 28 -10.00 -10.07 19.82
C ASP A 28 -8.60 -9.88 19.17
N PRO A 29 -7.46 -9.87 19.91
CA PRO A 29 -6.14 -9.44 19.39
C PRO A 29 -5.43 -10.33 18.35
N SER A 30 -6.04 -11.40 17.84
CA SER A 30 -5.36 -12.39 16.96
C SER A 30 -4.79 -11.85 15.61
N ALA A 31 -3.47 -11.64 15.59
CA ALA A 31 -2.64 -11.17 14.47
C ALA A 31 -2.89 -9.71 14.14
N ASP A 32 -2.18 -8.85 14.87
CA ASP A 32 -2.00 -7.46 14.49
C ASP A 32 -1.42 -7.43 13.06
N VAL A 33 -2.12 -6.82 12.11
CA VAL A 33 -1.65 -6.65 10.72
C VAL A 33 -0.26 -6.03 10.72
N ASP A 34 0.00 -5.15 11.69
CA ASP A 34 1.30 -4.54 11.92
C ASP A 34 2.39 -5.59 12.19
N THR A 35 2.09 -6.60 13.02
CA THR A 35 3.02 -7.73 13.28
C THR A 35 3.21 -8.59 12.02
N LEU A 36 2.15 -8.87 11.26
CA LEU A 36 2.28 -9.66 10.02
C LEU A 36 3.16 -8.94 9.00
N VAL A 37 2.89 -7.66 8.75
CA VAL A 37 3.69 -6.85 7.82
C VAL A 37 5.13 -6.74 8.31
N TYR A 38 5.35 -6.65 9.63
CA TYR A 38 6.69 -6.50 10.19
C TYR A 38 7.50 -7.80 10.20
N ASP A 39 6.92 -8.92 10.65
CA ASP A 39 7.66 -10.16 10.98
C ASP A 39 7.53 -11.28 9.94
N ALA A 40 6.51 -11.26 9.09
CA ALA A 40 6.26 -12.34 8.15
C ALA A 40 7.23 -12.35 6.97
N GLY A 41 7.76 -11.19 6.58
CA GLY A 41 8.66 -11.04 5.43
C GLY A 41 8.01 -11.41 4.10
N ARG A 42 6.68 -11.36 4.03
CA ARG A 42 5.82 -11.62 2.88
C ARG A 42 4.81 -10.48 2.76
N PRO A 43 4.32 -10.17 1.55
CA PRO A 43 3.29 -9.15 1.40
C PRO A 43 1.98 -9.55 2.11
N VAL A 44 1.24 -8.54 2.56
CA VAL A 44 -0.05 -8.69 3.23
C VAL A 44 -1.12 -7.95 2.42
N LEU A 45 -2.15 -8.67 1.98
CA LEU A 45 -3.37 -8.12 1.41
C LEU A 45 -4.44 -8.03 2.50
N VAL A 46 -4.81 -6.80 2.86
CA VAL A 46 -5.86 -6.51 3.82
C VAL A 46 -7.17 -6.29 3.07
N VAL A 47 -8.16 -7.13 3.36
CA VAL A 47 -9.50 -7.08 2.75
C VAL A 47 -10.40 -6.21 3.63
N PRO A 48 -11.10 -5.20 3.09
CA PRO A 48 -11.95 -4.32 3.88
C PRO A 48 -13.09 -5.11 4.55
N HIS A 49 -13.52 -4.65 5.74
CA HIS A 49 -14.59 -5.33 6.49
C HIS A 49 -15.97 -5.13 5.83
N GLU A 50 -16.15 -4.00 5.16
CA GLU A 50 -17.38 -3.61 4.50
C GLU A 50 -17.18 -3.53 2.98
N GLY A 51 -18.29 -3.70 2.24
CA GLY A 51 -18.30 -3.60 0.78
C GLY A 51 -18.34 -4.95 0.05
N PRO A 52 -18.40 -4.92 -1.29
CA PRO A 52 -18.44 -6.15 -2.08
C PRO A 52 -17.12 -6.91 -2.01
N LEU A 53 -17.19 -8.23 -2.01
CA LEU A 53 -16.01 -9.08 -2.17
C LEU A 53 -15.46 -8.92 -3.58
N ILE A 54 -14.30 -8.27 -3.69
CA ILE A 54 -13.58 -8.08 -4.95
C ILE A 54 -12.50 -9.15 -5.04
N THR A 55 -12.55 -9.94 -6.12
CA THR A 55 -11.54 -10.99 -6.41
C THR A 55 -10.61 -10.61 -7.56
N THR A 56 -10.84 -9.45 -8.18
CA THR A 56 -10.05 -8.94 -9.31
C THR A 56 -9.91 -7.43 -9.18
N PHE A 57 -8.67 -6.95 -9.23
CA PHE A 57 -8.35 -5.53 -9.11
C PHE A 57 -8.13 -4.93 -10.49
N LYS A 58 -9.00 -4.01 -10.91
CA LYS A 58 -8.94 -3.37 -12.23
C LYS A 58 -8.21 -2.04 -12.18
N ARG A 59 -8.21 -1.37 -11.03
CA ARG A 59 -7.66 -0.02 -10.87
C ARG A 59 -6.80 0.04 -9.63
N VAL A 60 -5.49 0.02 -9.85
CA VAL A 60 -4.52 0.03 -8.76
C VAL A 60 -4.07 1.47 -8.49
N LEU A 61 -4.02 1.86 -7.22
CA LEU A 61 -3.34 3.06 -6.77
C LEU A 61 -2.04 2.64 -6.07
N LEU A 62 -0.89 2.97 -6.67
CA LEU A 62 0.42 2.77 -6.06
C LEU A 62 0.87 4.06 -5.39
N ALA A 63 0.90 4.07 -4.05
CA ALA A 63 1.47 5.19 -3.30
C ALA A 63 3.00 5.08 -3.29
N TRP A 64 3.66 6.03 -3.95
CA TRP A 64 5.09 6.01 -4.21
C TRP A 64 5.80 7.19 -3.55
N ASN A 65 6.84 6.88 -2.76
CA ASN A 65 7.70 7.87 -2.11
C ASN A 65 9.20 7.62 -2.37
N GLY A 66 9.54 6.74 -3.32
CA GLY A 66 10.93 6.38 -3.64
C GLY A 66 11.66 5.54 -2.58
N SER A 67 10.99 5.12 -1.50
CA SER A 67 11.60 4.27 -0.48
C SER A 67 11.81 2.83 -0.96
N LYS A 68 12.71 2.10 -0.30
CA LYS A 68 12.92 0.67 -0.55
C LYS A 68 11.66 -0.15 -0.29
N GLU A 69 10.84 0.25 0.69
CA GLU A 69 9.58 -0.42 1.01
C GLU A 69 8.52 -0.17 -0.08
N ALA A 70 8.46 1.05 -0.63
CA ALA A 70 7.58 1.34 -1.77
C ALA A 70 8.02 0.57 -3.03
N ALA A 71 9.33 0.48 -3.30
CA ALA A 71 9.87 -0.36 -4.35
C ALA A 71 9.46 -1.83 -4.15
N ARG A 72 9.67 -2.37 -2.95
CA ARG A 72 9.27 -3.73 -2.62
C ARG A 72 7.78 -3.97 -2.87
N ALA A 73 6.91 -3.09 -2.37
CA ALA A 73 5.47 -3.20 -2.55
C ALA A 73 5.05 -3.17 -4.02
N ALA A 74 5.64 -2.27 -4.83
CA ALA A 74 5.36 -2.21 -6.26
C ALA A 74 5.71 -3.52 -6.98
N PHE A 75 6.85 -4.13 -6.64
CA PHE A 75 7.29 -5.38 -7.29
C PHE A 75 6.59 -6.63 -6.74
N ASP A 76 6.26 -6.68 -5.45
CA ASP A 76 5.47 -7.78 -4.88
C ASP A 76 4.02 -7.75 -5.38
N ALA A 77 3.47 -6.57 -5.67
CA ALA A 77 2.14 -6.39 -6.23
C ALA A 77 2.10 -6.55 -7.77
N LEU A 78 3.21 -6.91 -8.43
CA LEU A 78 3.29 -7.02 -9.88
C LEU A 78 2.15 -7.84 -10.51
N PRO A 79 1.77 -9.02 -9.98
CA PRO A 79 0.68 -9.80 -10.57
C PRO A 79 -0.63 -9.01 -10.66
N PHE A 80 -0.95 -8.23 -9.62
CA PHE A 80 -2.15 -7.37 -9.62
C PHE A 80 -1.98 -6.16 -10.56
N ILE A 81 -0.80 -5.54 -10.55
CA ILE A 81 -0.49 -4.35 -11.36
C ILE A 81 -0.48 -4.68 -12.87
N SER A 82 0.01 -5.85 -13.27
CA SER A 82 0.08 -6.26 -14.67
C SER A 82 -1.27 -6.68 -15.25
N GLU A 83 -2.19 -7.17 -14.41
CA GLU A 83 -3.53 -7.57 -14.82
C GLU A 83 -4.55 -6.42 -14.75
N ALA A 84 -4.21 -5.34 -14.04
CA ALA A 84 -5.06 -4.17 -13.90
C ALA A 84 -5.25 -3.42 -15.23
N GLU A 85 -6.46 -2.90 -15.44
CA GLU A 85 -6.76 -2.02 -16.58
C GLU A 85 -5.97 -0.70 -16.49
N LYS A 86 -5.70 -0.23 -15.27
CA LYS A 86 -4.90 0.96 -15.01
C LYS A 86 -4.25 0.93 -13.63
N THR A 87 -2.99 1.37 -13.55
CA THR A 87 -2.27 1.65 -12.31
C THR A 87 -1.93 3.14 -12.26
N ASP A 88 -2.41 3.86 -11.24
CA ASP A 88 -2.02 5.23 -10.97
C ASP A 88 -0.92 5.26 -9.92
N ILE A 89 0.24 5.82 -10.27
CA ILE A 89 1.38 5.99 -9.39
C ILE A 89 1.24 7.37 -8.76
N LEU A 90 0.81 7.41 -7.50
CA LEU A 90 0.61 8.64 -6.74
C LEU A 90 1.86 8.98 -5.95
N ILE A 91 2.39 10.17 -6.19
CA ILE A 91 3.53 10.73 -5.46
C ILE A 91 3.04 11.97 -4.73
N ILE A 92 3.23 11.99 -3.42
CA ILE A 92 2.85 13.11 -2.57
C ILE A 92 4.14 13.73 -2.04
N ASP A 93 4.26 15.06 -2.19
CA ASP A 93 5.41 15.85 -1.75
C ASP A 93 6.75 15.31 -2.25
N PRO A 94 6.96 15.21 -3.58
CA PRO A 94 8.26 14.81 -4.11
C PRO A 94 9.36 15.78 -3.65
N PRO A 95 10.58 15.27 -3.40
CA PRO A 95 11.72 16.12 -3.05
C PRO A 95 11.95 17.16 -4.13
N GLU A 96 12.16 18.40 -3.72
CA GLU A 96 12.52 19.49 -4.61
C GLU A 96 14.03 19.44 -4.86
N THR A 97 14.47 18.57 -5.75
CA THR A 97 15.85 18.62 -6.28
C THR A 97 15.93 19.68 -7.37
N LEU A 98 16.96 20.52 -7.32
CA LEU A 98 17.11 21.72 -8.17
C LEU A 98 17.14 21.44 -9.69
N ASP A 99 17.37 20.18 -10.10
CA ASP A 99 17.59 19.79 -11.50
C ASP A 99 16.53 18.83 -12.08
N GLU A 100 15.55 18.39 -11.28
CA GLU A 100 14.50 17.47 -11.75
C GLU A 100 13.12 18.12 -11.71
N ALA A 101 12.43 18.10 -12.86
CA ALA A 101 11.04 18.51 -12.93
C ALA A 101 10.21 17.58 -12.03
N PRO A 102 9.20 18.06 -11.27
CA PRO A 102 8.30 17.20 -10.50
C PRO A 102 7.69 16.07 -11.34
N GLU A 103 7.50 16.30 -12.64
CA GLU A 103 7.03 15.32 -13.63
C GLU A 103 8.00 14.15 -13.88
N ALA A 104 9.27 14.30 -13.54
CA ALA A 104 10.26 13.22 -13.56
C ALA A 104 10.14 12.30 -12.34
N ALA A 105 9.52 12.78 -11.25
CA ALA A 105 9.30 11.97 -10.07
C ALA A 105 8.46 10.73 -10.45
N GLY A 106 9.05 9.55 -10.27
CA GLY A 106 8.40 8.28 -10.59
C GLY A 106 8.48 7.83 -12.05
N ALA A 107 9.17 8.57 -12.93
CA ALA A 107 9.36 8.15 -14.32
C ALA A 107 10.05 6.78 -14.43
N GLU A 108 11.05 6.53 -13.59
CA GLU A 108 11.79 5.26 -13.58
C GLU A 108 10.91 4.08 -13.13
N ILE A 109 10.11 4.24 -12.08
CA ILE A 109 9.22 3.17 -11.61
C ILE A 109 8.08 2.95 -12.62
N ALA A 110 7.55 4.01 -13.24
CA ALA A 110 6.56 3.89 -14.30
C ALA A 110 7.13 3.07 -15.48
N ALA A 111 8.33 3.42 -15.96
CA ALA A 111 9.00 2.68 -17.02
C ALA A 111 9.31 1.23 -16.63
N ALA A 112 9.68 0.96 -15.37
CA ALA A 112 9.89 -0.39 -14.88
C ALA A 112 8.59 -1.21 -14.90
N LEU A 113 7.49 -0.70 -14.37
CA LEU A 113 6.20 -1.38 -14.35
C LEU A 113 5.63 -1.59 -15.77
N SER A 114 5.78 -0.62 -16.66
CA SER A 114 5.39 -0.78 -18.08
C SER A 114 6.17 -1.87 -18.79
N ARG A 115 7.46 -2.10 -18.46
CA ARG A 115 8.22 -3.25 -19.00
C ARG A 115 7.65 -4.61 -18.56
N HIS A 116 6.92 -4.65 -17.45
CA HIS A 116 6.17 -5.82 -16.99
C HIS A 116 4.75 -5.90 -17.56
N GLY A 117 4.39 -5.03 -18.51
CA GLY A 117 3.08 -5.03 -19.17
C GLY A 117 2.01 -4.18 -18.49
N ALA A 118 2.34 -3.43 -17.44
CA ALA A 118 1.38 -2.61 -16.73
C ALA A 118 1.00 -1.32 -17.49
N THR A 119 -0.29 -0.98 -17.50
CA THR A 119 -0.78 0.32 -17.97
C THR A 119 -0.69 1.33 -16.83
N VAL A 120 0.30 2.23 -16.86
CA VAL A 120 0.59 3.16 -15.76
C VAL A 120 0.31 4.62 -16.10
N SER A 121 -0.13 5.40 -15.11
CA SER A 121 -0.06 6.87 -15.11
C SER A 121 0.70 7.35 -13.89
N VAL A 122 1.35 8.51 -13.98
CA VAL A 122 2.01 9.16 -12.84
C VAL A 122 1.22 10.40 -12.46
N SER A 123 0.96 10.54 -11.17
CA SER A 123 0.22 11.65 -10.58
C SER A 123 1.01 12.22 -9.42
N VAL A 124 1.37 13.49 -9.51
CA VAL A 124 2.13 14.20 -8.48
C VAL A 124 1.21 15.19 -7.78
N GLN A 125 1.15 15.10 -6.46
CA GLN A 125 0.36 15.99 -5.61
C GLN A 125 1.24 16.65 -4.55
N ARG A 126 0.84 17.84 -4.11
CA ARG A 126 1.43 18.54 -2.97
C ARG A 126 0.42 18.49 -1.83
N SER A 127 0.88 18.12 -0.64
CA SER A 127 0.00 18.07 0.53
C SER A 127 -0.42 19.46 0.99
N ASN A 128 0.43 20.47 0.76
CA ASN A 128 0.23 21.84 1.23
C ASN A 128 -0.09 21.92 2.73
N GLY A 129 0.50 21.02 3.53
CA GLY A 129 0.25 20.90 4.97
C GLY A 129 -1.01 20.12 5.35
N GLY A 130 -1.74 19.58 4.37
CA GLY A 130 -2.84 18.64 4.57
C GLY A 130 -2.37 17.21 4.85
N SER A 131 -3.33 16.33 5.13
CA SER A 131 -3.05 14.95 5.54
C SER A 131 -2.83 14.04 4.33
N VAL A 132 -1.77 13.22 4.37
CA VAL A 132 -1.39 12.30 3.27
C VAL A 132 -2.45 11.20 3.07
N ASP A 133 -3.04 10.70 4.16
CA ASP A 133 -4.16 9.76 4.10
C ASP A 133 -5.38 10.37 3.43
N ASP A 134 -5.74 11.61 3.72
CA ASP A 134 -6.87 12.30 3.06
C ASP A 134 -6.64 12.42 1.54
N LEU A 135 -5.41 12.70 1.11
CA LEU A 135 -5.05 12.77 -0.31
C LEU A 135 -5.14 11.40 -0.97
N ILE A 136 -4.67 10.34 -0.31
CA ILE A 136 -4.81 8.96 -0.79
C ILE A 136 -6.29 8.59 -0.93
N GLN A 137 -7.11 8.87 0.09
CA GLN A 137 -8.54 8.57 0.09
C GLN A 137 -9.29 9.34 -0.99
N THR A 138 -8.99 10.63 -1.14
CA THR A 138 -9.52 11.47 -2.23
C THR A 138 -9.13 10.88 -3.57
N ARG A 139 -7.87 10.46 -3.73
CA ARG A 139 -7.40 9.89 -4.99
C ARG A 139 -8.05 8.54 -5.31
N ILE A 140 -8.28 7.70 -4.32
CA ILE A 140 -9.04 6.45 -4.47
C ILE A 140 -10.44 6.76 -4.99
N ALA A 141 -11.12 7.74 -4.40
CA ALA A 141 -12.46 8.16 -4.83
C ALA A 141 -12.48 8.74 -6.27
N GLU A 142 -11.49 9.57 -6.62
CA GLU A 142 -11.37 10.18 -7.96
C GLU A 142 -11.10 9.15 -9.06
N THR A 143 -10.23 8.19 -8.79
CA THR A 143 -9.78 7.19 -9.78
C THR A 143 -10.69 5.96 -9.80
N GLY A 144 -11.46 5.75 -8.75
CA GLY A 144 -12.18 4.51 -8.50
C GLY A 144 -11.22 3.33 -8.32
N ALA A 145 -10.06 3.57 -7.70
CA ALA A 145 -9.11 2.50 -7.39
C ALA A 145 -9.80 1.43 -6.52
N ASP A 146 -9.54 0.16 -6.80
CA ASP A 146 -10.06 -1.00 -6.05
C ASP A 146 -8.95 -1.77 -5.31
N LEU A 147 -7.69 -1.38 -5.53
CA LEU A 147 -6.52 -1.82 -4.76
C LEU A 147 -5.60 -0.64 -4.45
N LEU A 148 -5.25 -0.46 -3.18
CA LEU A 148 -4.20 0.43 -2.75
C LEU A 148 -2.92 -0.37 -2.47
N VAL A 149 -1.81 -0.01 -3.12
CA VAL A 149 -0.49 -0.62 -2.89
C VAL A 149 0.39 0.38 -2.13
N LEU A 150 0.95 -0.04 -1.00
CA LEU A 150 1.76 0.79 -0.12
C LEU A 150 3.01 0.04 0.36
N GLY A 151 4.15 0.73 0.34
CA GLY A 151 5.30 0.33 1.16
C GLY A 151 5.01 0.60 2.63
N ALA A 152 5.20 -0.39 3.50
CA ALA A 152 4.94 -0.24 4.92
C ALA A 152 6.22 0.07 5.71
N TYR A 153 6.12 0.89 6.78
CA TYR A 153 7.18 1.10 7.78
C TYR A 153 8.55 1.61 7.28
N SER A 154 8.58 2.60 6.38
CA SER A 154 9.84 3.28 6.04
C SER A 154 10.40 4.08 7.23
N HIS A 155 11.71 4.35 7.25
CA HIS A 155 12.39 5.09 8.34
C HIS A 155 11.80 6.49 8.62
N SER A 156 11.17 7.14 7.62
CA SER A 156 10.46 8.42 7.76
C SER A 156 9.07 8.24 8.40
N TRP A 157 8.43 7.10 8.14
CA TRP A 157 7.11 6.71 8.65
C TRP A 157 7.18 6.21 10.10
N LEU A 158 8.30 5.60 10.50
CA LEU A 158 8.56 5.16 11.87
C LEU A 158 8.58 6.34 12.87
N ARG A 159 8.96 7.55 12.45
CA ARG A 159 8.83 8.77 13.28
C ARG A 159 7.37 9.18 13.50
N GLN A 160 6.49 8.88 12.56
CA GLN A 160 5.05 9.17 12.64
C GLN A 160 4.28 8.10 13.42
N LEU A 161 4.84 6.89 13.56
CA LEU A 161 4.28 5.79 14.36
C LEU A 161 4.17 6.10 15.86
N LEU A 162 5.01 6.98 16.39
CA LEU A 162 4.86 7.50 17.76
C LEU A 162 3.62 8.40 17.92
N PHE A 163 2.98 8.80 16.82
CA PHE A 163 1.83 9.71 16.77
C PHE A 163 0.72 9.26 15.79
N GLY A 164 0.48 7.95 15.62
CA GLY A 164 -0.68 7.46 14.86
C GLY A 164 -0.57 7.62 13.34
N GLY A 165 0.39 6.91 12.73
CA GLY A 165 0.76 7.07 11.32
C GLY A 165 -0.29 6.71 10.26
N VAL A 166 -0.04 7.20 9.04
CA VAL A 166 -0.89 7.07 7.83
C VAL A 166 -1.23 5.62 7.50
N THR A 167 -0.31 4.65 7.65
CA THR A 167 -0.60 3.23 7.32
C THR A 167 -1.65 2.68 8.27
N ARG A 168 -1.60 3.04 9.55
CA ARG A 168 -2.57 2.55 10.53
C ARG A 168 -3.95 3.18 10.29
N THR A 169 -4.01 4.46 9.93
CA THR A 169 -5.28 5.10 9.58
C THR A 169 -5.85 4.50 8.31
N VAL A 170 -5.05 4.40 7.24
CA VAL A 170 -5.44 3.78 5.98
C VAL A 170 -5.89 2.33 6.20
N LEU A 171 -5.18 1.52 6.96
CA LEU A 171 -5.63 0.14 7.22
C LEU A 171 -6.89 0.04 8.06
N ARG A 172 -7.24 1.08 8.82
CA ARG A 172 -8.49 1.13 9.60
C ARG A 172 -9.65 1.75 8.85
N THR A 173 -9.40 2.57 7.82
CA THR A 173 -10.44 3.35 7.14
C THR A 173 -10.40 3.23 5.62
N ALA A 174 -9.50 2.43 5.05
CA ALA A 174 -9.44 2.19 3.62
C ALA A 174 -10.77 1.57 3.17
N PRO A 175 -11.48 2.19 2.22
CA PRO A 175 -12.71 1.66 1.66
C PRO A 175 -12.44 0.53 0.66
N VAL A 176 -11.18 0.20 0.41
CA VAL A 176 -10.72 -0.75 -0.61
C VAL A 176 -9.64 -1.66 -0.04
N ALA A 177 -9.31 -2.74 -0.76
CA ALA A 177 -8.24 -3.63 -0.36
C ALA A 177 -6.89 -2.90 -0.32
N ALA A 178 -6.06 -3.22 0.67
CA ALA A 178 -4.73 -2.63 0.84
C ALA A 178 -3.65 -3.71 0.78
N PHE A 179 -2.72 -3.58 -0.15
CA PHE A 179 -1.55 -4.45 -0.29
C PHE A 179 -0.32 -3.77 0.31
N LEU A 180 0.32 -4.46 1.25
CA LEU A 180 1.45 -3.95 2.02
C LEU A 180 2.67 -4.85 1.82
N SER A 181 3.84 -4.25 1.62
CA SER A 181 5.12 -4.98 1.66
C SER A 181 6.27 -4.16 2.25
N ARG A 182 7.36 -4.83 2.62
CA ARG A 182 8.57 -4.25 3.22
C ARG A 182 9.86 -4.95 2.79
#